data_AF-A0A2S0RF98-F1
#
_entry.id   AF-A0A2S0RF98-F1
#
_cell.length_a   1.000
_cell.length_b   1.000
_cell.length_c   1.000
_cell.angle_alpha   90.00
_cell.angle_beta   90.00
_cell.angle_gamma   90.00
#
_symmetry.space_group_name_H-M   'P 1'
#
loop_
_entity.id
_entity.type
_entity.pdbx_description
1 polymer ?
#
loop_
_entity_poly.entity_id
_entity_poly.type
_entity_poly.pdbx_seq_one_letter_code
_entity_poly.pdbx_strand_id
1 'polypeptide(L)'
;MRTQPDHRSPYMTITDGMLHIGLQQKSLFLPLASISKMDIRKRKPSHFPTFMGIMMYAEDRTYKLRINTTDGQRIRIRLRPQDCWHFTAAVRYVRDSNRPAQAS
;
A
#
# COMPACT_ATOMS: atom_id res chain seq x y z
N MET A 1 4.09 17.94 -22.69
CA MET A 1 2.87 18.28 -21.93
C MET A 1 2.76 17.32 -20.77
N ARG A 2 2.84 17.79 -19.51
CA ARG A 2 2.69 16.96 -18.31
C ARG A 2 1.21 16.80 -18.02
N THR A 3 0.65 15.62 -18.27
CA THR A 3 -0.72 15.26 -17.86
C THR A 3 -0.79 15.29 -16.34
N GLN A 4 -1.51 16.26 -15.78
CA GLN A 4 -1.95 16.21 -14.39
C GLN A 4 -2.75 14.90 -14.20
N PRO A 5 -2.44 14.08 -13.19
CA PRO A 5 -3.21 12.88 -12.93
C PRO A 5 -4.62 13.29 -12.54
N ASP A 6 -5.60 12.81 -13.30
CA ASP A 6 -7.02 12.89 -12.99
C ASP A 6 -7.24 12.52 -11.51
N HIS A 7 -7.69 13.49 -10.70
CA HIS A 7 -7.79 13.39 -9.24
C HIS A 7 -8.71 12.25 -8.74
N ARG A 8 -9.36 11.51 -9.66
CA ARG A 8 -10.26 10.41 -9.35
C ARG A 8 -9.57 9.04 -9.27
N SER A 9 -8.45 8.86 -9.97
CA SER A 9 -7.79 7.56 -10.05
C SER A 9 -6.63 7.45 -9.06
N PRO A 10 -6.54 6.35 -8.29
CA PRO A 10 -5.39 6.12 -7.43
C PRO A 10 -4.13 6.01 -8.28
N TYR A 11 -3.07 6.68 -7.87
CA TYR A 11 -1.79 6.62 -8.56
C TYR A 11 -0.64 6.52 -7.57
N MET A 12 0.46 5.98 -8.07
CA MET A 12 1.71 5.88 -7.33
C MET A 12 2.85 6.15 -8.29
N THR A 13 3.68 7.14 -7.97
CA THR A 13 4.82 7.51 -8.81
C THR A 13 6.04 7.72 -7.92
N ILE A 14 7.21 7.45 -8.47
CA ILE A 14 8.49 7.71 -7.83
C ILE A 14 9.20 8.74 -8.72
N THR A 15 9.51 9.90 -8.15
CA THR A 15 10.20 10.99 -8.86
C THR A 15 11.22 11.60 -7.90
N ASP A 16 12.45 11.84 -8.35
CA ASP A 16 13.50 12.51 -7.57
C ASP A 16 13.74 11.90 -6.17
N GLY A 17 13.71 10.57 -6.07
CA GLY A 17 13.89 9.87 -4.79
C GLY A 17 12.71 9.97 -3.82
N MET A 18 11.59 10.57 -4.26
CA MET A 18 10.36 10.73 -3.49
C MET A 18 9.28 9.77 -4.00
N LEU A 19 8.60 9.13 -3.07
CA LEU A 19 7.41 8.35 -3.30
C LEU A 19 6.16 9.22 -3.18
N HIS A 20 5.41 9.33 -4.26
CA HIS A 20 4.17 10.09 -4.35
C HIS A 20 3.00 9.12 -4.46
N ILE A 21 2.10 9.15 -3.48
CA ILE A 21 0.89 8.33 -3.44
C ILE A 21 -0.32 9.25 -3.50
N GLY A 22 -1.11 9.13 -4.56
CA GLY A 22 -2.43 9.75 -4.67
C GLY A 22 -3.52 8.71 -4.45
N LEU A 23 -4.42 8.96 -3.49
CA LEU A 23 -5.58 8.12 -3.25
C LEU A 23 -6.80 8.99 -2.96
N GLN A 24 -7.77 9.00 -3.87
CA GLN A 24 -8.95 9.88 -3.78
C GLN A 24 -8.52 11.36 -3.62
N GLN A 25 -8.98 12.03 -2.56
CA GLN A 25 -8.65 13.43 -2.24
C GLN A 25 -7.42 13.58 -1.34
N LYS A 26 -6.65 12.50 -1.10
CA LYS A 26 -5.47 12.54 -0.24
C LYS A 26 -4.21 12.24 -1.03
N SER A 27 -3.17 13.02 -0.76
CA SER A 27 -1.82 12.81 -1.28
C SER A 27 -0.86 12.58 -0.12
N LEU A 28 0.06 11.64 -0.30
CA LEU A 28 1.13 11.33 0.63
C LEU A 28 2.46 11.37 -0.12
N PHE A 29 3.41 12.12 0.43
CA PHE A 29 4.76 12.27 -0.10
C PHE A 29 5.74 11.73 0.94
N LEU A 30 6.59 10.79 0.54
CA LEU A 30 7.56 10.16 1.43
C LEU A 30 8.91 10.01 0.72
N PRO A 31 10.03 10.44 1.33
CA PRO A 31 11.35 10.10 0.82
C PRO A 31 11.53 8.59 0.75
N LEU A 32 12.03 8.05 -0.37
CA LEU A 32 12.30 6.61 -0.47
C LEU A 32 13.31 6.14 0.59
N ALA A 33 14.31 6.98 0.88
CA ALA A 33 15.31 6.72 1.92
C ALA A 33 14.70 6.57 3.33
N SER A 34 13.51 7.14 3.58
CA SER A 34 12.83 6.97 4.86
C SER A 34 11.99 5.70 4.91
N ILE A 35 11.88 4.92 3.82
CA ILE A 35 11.05 3.71 3.77
C ILE A 35 11.91 2.47 4.01
N SER A 36 11.72 1.85 5.17
CA SER A 36 12.42 0.60 5.53
C SER A 36 11.77 -0.63 4.90
N LYS A 37 10.44 -0.63 4.76
CA LYS A 37 9.71 -1.76 4.16
C LYS A 37 8.37 -1.34 3.59
N MET A 38 8.01 -1.94 2.46
CA MET A 38 6.70 -1.75 1.85
C MET A 38 6.09 -3.10 1.45
N ASP A 39 4.81 -3.32 1.80
CA ASP A 39 4.09 -4.54 1.41
C ASP A 39 2.58 -4.33 1.26
N ILE A 40 1.96 -5.10 0.36
CA ILE A 40 0.51 -5.19 0.21
C ILE A 40 0.05 -6.50 0.82
N ARG A 41 -0.93 -6.45 1.74
CA ARG A 41 -1.56 -7.66 2.30
C ARG A 41 -3.06 -7.65 2.09
N LYS A 42 -3.60 -8.81 1.66
CA LYS A 42 -5.04 -9.06 1.71
C LYS A 42 -5.50 -9.10 3.17
N ARG A 43 -6.61 -8.44 3.50
CA ARG A 43 -7.18 -8.54 4.84
C ARG A 43 -7.77 -9.94 5.02
N LYS A 44 -7.51 -10.56 6.18
CA LYS A 44 -8.11 -11.86 6.48
C LYS A 44 -9.61 -11.67 6.72
N PRO A 45 -10.46 -12.57 6.22
CA PRO A 45 -11.88 -12.55 6.59
C PRO A 45 -12.00 -12.70 8.11
N SER A 46 -12.91 -11.94 8.70
CA SER A 46 -13.23 -12.05 10.12
C SER A 46 -14.53 -12.82 10.29
N HIS A 47 -14.54 -13.73 11.25
CA HIS A 47 -15.77 -14.36 11.73
C HIS A 47 -16.23 -13.60 12.97
N PHE A 48 -17.53 -13.33 13.05
CA PHE A 48 -18.12 -12.82 14.28
C PHE A 48 -19.37 -13.62 14.62
N PRO A 49 -19.63 -13.85 15.92
CA PRO A 49 -20.85 -14.50 16.36
C PRO A 49 -22.02 -13.55 16.10
N THR A 50 -23.06 -14.08 15.45
CA THR A 50 -24.38 -13.42 15.39
C THR A 50 -25.32 -14.03 16.43
N PHE A 51 -26.47 -13.38 16.67
CA PHE A 51 -27.49 -13.91 17.57
C PHE A 51 -27.85 -15.35 17.18
N MET A 52 -28.02 -16.23 18.17
CA MET A 52 -28.26 -17.68 18.05
C MET A 52 -27.08 -18.56 17.60
N GLY A 53 -25.83 -18.15 17.88
CA GLY A 53 -24.68 -19.05 17.72
C GLY A 53 -24.28 -19.33 16.27
N ILE A 54 -24.88 -18.63 15.32
CA ILE A 54 -24.51 -18.70 13.90
C ILE A 54 -23.23 -17.87 13.69
N MET A 55 -22.20 -18.53 13.16
CA MET A 55 -20.96 -17.88 12.75
C MET A 55 -21.15 -17.22 11.39
N MET A 56 -21.21 -15.90 11.37
CA MET A 56 -21.40 -15.17 10.12
C MET A 56 -20.05 -14.85 9.46
N TYR A 57 -19.97 -15.11 8.15
CA TYR A 57 -18.79 -14.81 7.34
C TYR A 57 -18.89 -13.39 6.77
N ALA A 58 -17.95 -12.52 7.13
CA ALA A 58 -17.77 -11.25 6.46
C ALA A 58 -16.57 -11.32 5.53
N GLU A 59 -16.84 -11.38 4.22
CA GLU A 59 -15.80 -11.32 3.20
C GLU A 59 -15.23 -9.90 3.11
N ASP A 60 -14.13 -9.62 3.81
CA ASP A 60 -13.41 -8.37 3.59
C ASP A 60 -12.46 -8.54 2.39
N ARG A 61 -12.93 -8.13 1.21
CA ARG A 61 -12.12 -8.12 -0.03
C ARG A 61 -11.08 -6.99 -0.05
N THR A 62 -10.92 -6.21 1.02
CA THR A 62 -9.98 -5.09 1.00
C THR A 62 -8.53 -5.52 1.25
N TYR A 63 -7.63 -4.79 0.61
CA TYR A 63 -6.19 -4.93 0.78
C TYR A 63 -5.68 -3.79 1.66
N LYS A 64 -4.51 -3.98 2.26
CA LYS A 64 -3.81 -2.96 3.04
C LYS A 64 -2.40 -2.81 2.51
N LEU A 65 -2.08 -1.61 2.05
CA LEU A 65 -0.71 -1.18 1.82
C LEU A 65 -0.09 -0.77 3.15
N ARG A 66 1.07 -1.33 3.45
CA ARG A 66 1.86 -1.05 4.64
C ARG A 66 3.17 -0.41 4.19
N ILE A 67 3.47 0.73 4.77
CA ILE A 67 4.75 1.42 4.60
C ILE A 67 5.31 1.57 6.01
N ASN A 68 6.40 0.87 6.27
CA ASN A 68 7.19 1.07 7.48
C ASN A 68 8.32 2.03 7.11
N THR A 69 8.49 3.03 7.95
CA THR A 69 9.56 4.00 7.81
C THR A 69 10.75 3.62 8.68
N THR A 70 11.89 4.27 8.47
CA THR A 70 13.15 4.02 9.22
C THR A 70 13.08 4.55 10.65
N ASP A 71 12.26 5.56 10.91
CA ASP A 71 11.94 6.10 12.24
C ASP A 71 10.96 5.22 13.06
N GLY A 72 10.56 4.06 12.51
CA GLY A 72 9.66 3.12 13.17
C GLY A 72 8.16 3.43 13.01
N GLN A 73 7.79 4.52 12.32
CA GLN A 73 6.38 4.79 12.02
C GLN A 73 5.81 3.77 11.02
N ARG A 74 4.48 3.61 11.07
CA ARG A 74 3.74 2.63 10.26
C ARG A 74 2.54 3.28 9.60
N ILE A 75 2.68 3.56 8.32
CA ILE A 75 1.60 4.11 7.49
C ILE A 75 0.81 2.95 6.88
N ARG A 76 -0.52 3.01 7.00
CA ARG A 76 -1.43 1.95 6.58
C ARG A 76 -2.52 2.54 5.70
N ILE A 77 -2.54 2.17 4.43
CA ILE A 77 -3.53 2.65 3.47
C ILE A 77 -4.45 1.48 3.09
N ARG A 78 -5.77 1.68 3.19
CA ARG A 78 -6.76 0.69 2.75
C ARG A 78 -6.95 0.81 1.25
N LEU A 79 -6.84 -0.30 0.53
CA LEU A 79 -6.96 -0.39 -0.92
C LEU A 79 -8.14 -1.29 -1.30
N ARG A 80 -8.84 -0.94 -2.38
CA ARG A 80 -9.78 -1.86 -3.04
C ARG A 80 -9.01 -2.83 -3.94
N PRO A 81 -9.54 -4.05 -4.20
CA PRO A 81 -8.90 -5.02 -5.09
C PRO A 81 -8.47 -4.41 -6.44
N GLN A 82 -9.37 -3.64 -7.05
CA GLN A 82 -9.19 -2.99 -8.34
C GLN A 82 -8.10 -1.92 -8.33
N ASP A 83 -7.68 -1.43 -7.16
CA ASP A 83 -6.69 -0.37 -7.05
C ASP A 83 -5.28 -0.96 -6.83
N CYS A 84 -5.15 -2.23 -6.42
CA CYS A 84 -3.89 -2.82 -5.97
C CYS A 84 -2.79 -2.91 -7.04
N TRP A 85 -3.17 -3.09 -8.30
CA TRP A 85 -2.21 -3.21 -9.41
C TRP A 85 -1.36 -1.94 -9.57
N HIS A 86 -1.94 -0.75 -9.33
CA HIS A 86 -1.22 0.53 -9.37
C HIS A 86 -0.07 0.62 -8.37
N PHE A 87 -0.16 -0.09 -7.24
CA PHE A 87 0.83 -0.03 -6.16
C PHE A 87 1.88 -1.14 -6.25
N THR A 88 1.64 -2.17 -7.07
CA THR A 88 2.45 -3.39 -7.09
C THR A 88 3.87 -3.13 -7.61
N ALA A 89 4.01 -2.30 -8.64
CA ALA A 89 5.31 -1.99 -9.24
C ALA A 89 6.23 -1.28 -8.23
N ALA A 90 5.72 -0.26 -7.54
CA ALA A 90 6.51 0.49 -6.58
C ALA A 90 6.79 -0.28 -5.28
N VAL A 91 5.88 -1.14 -4.84
CA VAL A 91 6.14 -2.09 -3.73
C VAL A 91 7.31 -3.02 -4.07
N ARG A 92 7.34 -3.54 -5.32
CA ARG A 92 8.47 -4.36 -5.79
C ARG A 92 9.76 -3.55 -5.81
N TYR A 93 9.73 -2.34 -6.36
CA TYR A 93 10.89 -1.45 -6.39
C TYR A 93 11.49 -1.19 -5.00
N VAL A 94 10.67 -0.81 -4.01
CA VAL A 94 11.13 -0.57 -2.63
C VAL A 94 11.69 -1.85 -2.02
N ARG A 95 11.02 -2.99 -2.23
CA ARG A 95 11.47 -4.28 -1.70
C ARG A 95 12.82 -4.69 -2.27
N ASP A 96 13.01 -4.51 -3.56
CA ASP A 96 14.23 -4.93 -4.26
C ASP A 96 15.39 -3.95 -3.96
N SER A 97 15.10 -2.66 -3.77
CA SER A 97 16.08 -1.66 -3.31
C SER A 97 16.56 -1.90 -1.88
N ASN A 98 15.71 -2.46 -1.02
CA ASN A 98 16.04 -2.76 0.38
C ASN A 98 16.60 -4.17 0.59
N ARG A 99 16.79 -4.95 -0.48
CA ARG A 99 17.46 -6.25 -0.40
C ARG A 99 18.96 -5.98 -0.32
N PRO A 100 19.66 -6.43 0.74
CA PRO A 100 21.12 -6.38 0.72
C PRO A 100 21.59 -7.18 -0.50
N ALA A 101 22.47 -6.59 -1.31
CA ALA A 101 23.11 -7.27 -2.42
C ALA A 101 23.65 -8.61 -1.88
N GLN A 102 23.08 -9.72 -2.33
CA GLN A 102 23.61 -11.02 -1.98
C GLN A 102 25.02 -11.07 -2.53
N ALA A 103 25.99 -11.11 -1.61
CA ALA A 103 27.40 -11.29 -1.91
C ALA A 103 27.54 -12.49 -2.84
N SER A 104 28.06 -12.21 -4.05
CA SER A 104 28.54 -13.23 -4.99
C SER A 104 29.87 -13.78 -4.51
#